data_AF-A0A9W9MZQ1-F1
#
_entry.id   AF-A0A9W9MZQ1-F1
#
_cell.length_a   1.000
_cell.length_b   1.000
_cell.length_c   1.000
_cell.angle_alpha   90.00
_cell.angle_beta   90.00
_cell.angle_gamma   90.00
#
_symmetry.space_group_name_H-M   'P 1'
#
loop_
_entity.id
_entity.type
_entity.pdbx_description
1 polymer ?
#
loop_
_entity_poly.entity_id
_entity_poly.type
_entity_poly.pdbx_seq_one_letter_code
_entity_poly.pdbx_strand_id
1 'polypeptide(L)'
;MLWDETLKITRAEDSEEFKLLGALVNGDVTVDDAVQWIMSMTMDRLESYGPGGTIERADELTFIALIELAMQIDTTQYGPLVEFLGELKLYNAVHSSTGLILKTQDGSRVWSHLPSLTFWARKIWTDHIQYLDDPDMELDQRNRWAKLNIFLAQLTQAADVEYKSPLQAWISDAMDLSHMGLCGLRHVFEDGIPSEQVASTAGLPGVCHWLICAGDRLWENVLNGRKYNKYDGRPGEMYSNRSWRGFERERWDIWVQGLRDAKARCTPSQELVEDLIDRALSKIDSVMNNEISSN
;
A
#
# COMPACT_ATOMS: atom_id res chain seq x y z
N MET A 1 3.81 6.89 -18.36
CA MET A 1 2.94 8.01 -17.98
C MET A 1 3.05 8.17 -16.49
N LEU A 2 3.63 9.29 -16.07
CA LEU A 2 3.86 9.62 -14.65
C LEU A 2 2.53 9.86 -13.93
N TRP A 3 2.52 9.81 -12.60
CA TRP A 3 1.30 10.08 -11.81
C TRP A 3 0.69 11.46 -12.11
N ASP A 4 1.50 12.51 -12.18
CA ASP A 4 1.00 13.86 -12.50
C ASP A 4 0.35 13.95 -13.88
N GLU A 5 0.85 13.21 -14.85
CA GLU A 5 0.22 13.10 -16.18
C GLU A 5 -1.11 12.35 -16.09
N THR A 6 -1.14 11.30 -15.27
CA THR A 6 -2.36 10.53 -14.98
C THR A 6 -3.43 11.45 -14.39
N LEU A 7 -3.10 12.21 -13.33
CA LEU A 7 -4.01 13.17 -12.69
C LEU A 7 -4.53 14.24 -13.66
N LYS A 8 -3.66 14.80 -14.51
CA LYS A 8 -4.05 15.80 -15.51
C LYS A 8 -5.04 15.25 -16.53
N ILE A 9 -4.85 14.00 -16.96
CA ILE A 9 -5.72 13.35 -17.95
C ILE A 9 -7.05 12.95 -17.32
N THR A 10 -7.02 12.41 -16.10
CA THR A 10 -8.22 11.91 -15.43
C THR A 10 -9.02 13.01 -14.76
N ARG A 11 -8.39 14.16 -14.45
CA ARG A 11 -8.97 15.24 -13.65
C ARG A 11 -9.59 14.71 -12.34
N ALA A 12 -8.87 13.80 -11.68
CA ALA A 12 -9.39 13.06 -10.53
C ALA A 12 -9.93 13.98 -9.43
N GLU A 13 -9.25 15.10 -9.13
CA GLU A 13 -9.68 16.06 -8.10
C GLU A 13 -11.02 16.75 -8.42
N ASP A 14 -11.37 16.87 -9.71
CA ASP A 14 -12.63 17.47 -10.16
C ASP A 14 -13.79 16.44 -10.19
N SER A 15 -13.48 15.15 -10.01
CA SER A 15 -14.43 14.05 -10.16
C SER A 15 -15.47 14.02 -9.04
N GLU A 16 -16.62 13.40 -9.35
CA GLU A 16 -17.66 13.17 -8.35
C GLU A 16 -17.20 12.13 -7.31
N GLU A 17 -16.37 11.16 -7.71
CA GLU A 17 -15.72 10.21 -6.81
C GLU A 17 -14.86 10.91 -5.75
N PHE A 18 -14.03 11.88 -6.16
CA PHE A 18 -13.19 12.62 -5.22
C PHE A 18 -14.02 13.43 -4.22
N LYS A 19 -15.09 14.09 -4.69
CA LYS A 19 -16.02 14.82 -3.82
C LYS A 19 -16.75 13.90 -2.85
N LEU A 20 -17.23 12.75 -3.32
CA LEU A 20 -17.88 11.75 -2.49
C LEU A 20 -16.94 11.24 -1.39
N LEU A 21 -15.71 10.88 -1.75
CA LEU A 21 -14.72 10.38 -0.79
C LEU A 21 -14.30 11.47 0.19
N GLY A 22 -14.22 12.73 -0.23
CA GLY A 22 -14.03 13.87 0.67
C GLY A 22 -15.18 14.05 1.66
N ALA A 23 -16.43 13.93 1.18
CA ALA A 23 -17.62 13.97 2.02
C ALA A 23 -17.67 12.81 3.03
N LEU A 24 -17.25 11.60 2.60
CA LEU A 24 -17.10 10.44 3.48
C LEU A 24 -16.08 10.73 4.61
N VAL A 25 -14.90 11.27 4.26
CA VAL A 25 -13.86 11.62 5.24
C VAL A 25 -14.35 12.67 6.24
N ASN A 26 -15.19 13.61 5.80
CA ASN A 26 -15.79 14.64 6.65
C ASN A 26 -16.98 14.15 7.49
N GLY A 27 -17.46 12.92 7.24
CA GLY A 27 -18.64 12.37 7.91
C GLY A 27 -19.97 12.88 7.37
N ASP A 28 -19.98 13.53 6.20
CA ASP A 28 -21.19 14.02 5.53
C ASP A 28 -21.96 12.89 4.83
N VAL A 29 -21.26 11.79 4.51
CA VAL A 29 -21.80 10.59 3.84
C VAL A 29 -21.36 9.35 4.63
N THR A 30 -22.24 8.35 4.75
CA THR A 30 -21.91 7.10 5.42
C THR A 30 -21.10 6.17 4.50
N VAL A 31 -20.38 5.20 5.09
CA VAL A 31 -19.62 4.20 4.31
C VAL A 31 -20.54 3.42 3.37
N ASP A 32 -21.71 2.97 3.85
CA ASP A 32 -22.67 2.22 3.03
C ASP A 32 -23.18 3.06 1.84
N ASP A 33 -23.58 4.30 2.09
CA ASP A 33 -24.02 5.21 1.02
C ASP A 33 -22.92 5.41 -0.04
N ALA A 34 -21.67 5.58 0.39
CA ALA A 34 -20.54 5.74 -0.52
C ALA A 34 -20.29 4.47 -1.34
N VAL A 35 -20.35 3.29 -0.72
CA VAL A 35 -20.22 1.99 -1.41
C VAL A 35 -21.32 1.79 -2.45
N GLN A 36 -22.59 2.00 -2.08
CA GLN A 36 -23.71 1.86 -3.02
C GLN A 36 -23.58 2.83 -4.18
N TRP A 37 -23.19 4.07 -3.92
CA TRP A 37 -23.01 5.07 -4.96
C TRP A 37 -21.89 4.69 -5.94
N ILE A 38 -20.73 4.26 -5.43
CA ILE A 38 -19.59 3.85 -6.27
C ILE A 38 -19.94 2.64 -7.13
N MET A 39 -20.62 1.66 -6.55
CA MET A 39 -21.09 0.49 -7.28
C MET A 39 -22.07 0.89 -8.39
N SER A 40 -23.07 1.72 -8.08
CA SER A 40 -24.06 2.19 -9.06
C SER A 40 -23.40 2.97 -10.20
N MET A 41 -22.60 3.98 -9.86
CA MET A 41 -21.91 4.81 -10.85
C MET A 41 -21.00 3.99 -11.77
N THR A 42 -20.26 3.05 -11.21
CA THR A 42 -19.35 2.20 -12.01
C THR A 42 -20.13 1.35 -13.00
N MET A 43 -21.26 0.79 -12.57
CA MET A 43 -22.12 -0.01 -13.45
C MET A 43 -22.78 0.85 -14.54
N ASP A 44 -23.29 2.02 -14.20
CA ASP A 44 -23.85 2.97 -15.18
C ASP A 44 -22.80 3.39 -16.22
N ARG A 45 -21.58 3.65 -15.77
CA ARG A 45 -20.45 3.99 -16.64
C ARG A 45 -20.07 2.82 -17.55
N LEU A 46 -19.99 1.61 -17.02
CA LEU A 46 -19.71 0.42 -17.80
C LEU A 46 -20.77 0.21 -18.90
N GLU A 47 -22.05 0.38 -18.57
CA GLU A 47 -23.15 0.29 -19.55
C GLU A 47 -23.04 1.39 -20.61
N SER A 48 -22.68 2.62 -20.22
CA SER A 48 -22.52 3.75 -21.15
C SER A 48 -21.40 3.56 -22.17
N TYR A 49 -20.38 2.77 -21.85
CA TYR A 49 -19.28 2.48 -22.77
C TYR A 49 -19.67 1.52 -23.90
N GLY A 50 -20.71 0.71 -23.70
CA GLY A 50 -21.18 -0.25 -24.69
C GLY A 50 -20.12 -1.31 -25.06
N PRO A 51 -20.22 -1.91 -26.27
CA PRO A 51 -19.30 -2.96 -26.71
C PRO A 51 -17.84 -2.47 -26.76
N GLY A 52 -17.00 -3.01 -25.87
CA GLY A 52 -15.59 -2.62 -25.72
C GLY A 52 -15.28 -1.80 -24.46
N GLY A 53 -16.29 -1.43 -23.68
CA GLY A 53 -16.10 -0.97 -22.31
C GLY A 53 -15.48 -2.05 -21.44
N THR A 54 -14.57 -1.66 -20.55
CA THR A 54 -13.97 -2.56 -19.57
C THR A 54 -14.27 -2.05 -18.16
N ILE A 55 -14.34 -2.97 -17.20
CA ILE A 55 -14.59 -2.59 -15.81
C ILE A 55 -13.43 -1.77 -15.25
N GLU A 56 -12.20 -2.09 -15.66
CA GLU A 56 -10.98 -1.37 -15.26
C GLU A 56 -11.05 0.12 -15.66
N ARG A 57 -11.69 0.43 -16.79
CA ARG A 57 -11.92 1.81 -17.21
C ARG A 57 -13.11 2.44 -16.48
N ALA A 58 -14.08 1.63 -16.08
CA ALA A 58 -15.25 2.12 -15.36
C ALA A 58 -14.91 2.49 -13.91
N ASP A 59 -14.01 1.73 -13.26
CA ASP A 59 -13.64 1.93 -11.86
C ASP A 59 -12.32 2.70 -11.65
N GLU A 60 -11.57 3.02 -12.72
CA GLU A 60 -10.26 3.69 -12.60
C GLU A 60 -10.31 4.97 -11.77
N LEU A 61 -11.30 5.83 -12.03
CA LEU A 61 -11.42 7.13 -11.37
C LEU A 61 -11.67 6.98 -9.87
N THR A 62 -12.37 5.92 -9.44
CA THR A 62 -12.61 5.66 -8.01
C THR A 62 -11.28 5.47 -7.27
N PHE A 63 -10.42 4.59 -7.78
CA PHE A 63 -9.18 4.26 -7.10
C PHE A 63 -8.11 5.35 -7.25
N ILE A 64 -8.08 6.05 -8.38
CA ILE A 64 -7.22 7.23 -8.54
C ILE A 64 -7.64 8.33 -7.57
N ALA A 65 -8.92 8.66 -7.50
CA ALA A 65 -9.44 9.68 -6.58
C ALA A 65 -9.18 9.32 -5.12
N LEU A 66 -9.36 8.06 -4.74
CA LEU A 66 -9.09 7.56 -3.39
C LEU A 66 -7.62 7.72 -3.00
N ILE A 67 -6.71 7.29 -3.86
CA ILE A 67 -5.26 7.40 -3.60
C ILE A 67 -4.84 8.88 -3.58
N GLU A 68 -5.36 9.69 -4.50
CA GLU A 68 -5.06 11.13 -4.55
C GLU A 68 -5.55 11.84 -3.28
N LEU A 69 -6.79 11.57 -2.86
CA LEU A 69 -7.35 12.14 -1.64
C LEU A 69 -6.52 11.75 -0.41
N ALA A 70 -6.10 10.49 -0.31
CA ALA A 70 -5.27 10.02 0.79
C ALA A 70 -3.93 10.80 0.89
N MET A 71 -3.35 11.22 -0.24
CA MET A 71 -2.14 12.04 -0.23
C MET A 71 -2.39 13.52 0.13
N GLN A 72 -3.64 13.98 0.14
CA GLN A 72 -3.99 15.37 0.46
C GLN A 72 -4.44 15.55 1.91
N ILE A 73 -5.25 14.64 2.44
CA ILE A 73 -5.84 14.76 3.78
C ILE A 73 -4.84 14.49 4.91
N ASP A 74 -5.26 14.75 6.15
CA ASP A 74 -4.47 14.41 7.34
C ASP A 74 -4.46 12.89 7.58
N THR A 75 -3.31 12.36 8.01
CA THR A 75 -3.12 10.91 8.22
C THR A 75 -4.02 10.31 9.31
N THR A 76 -4.58 11.13 10.20
CA THR A 76 -5.55 10.71 11.22
C THR A 76 -6.95 10.46 10.64
N GLN A 77 -7.21 10.91 9.41
CA GLN A 77 -8.51 10.85 8.76
C GLN A 77 -8.65 9.67 7.77
N TYR A 78 -7.69 8.73 7.75
CA TYR A 78 -7.73 7.59 6.83
C TYR A 78 -8.76 6.53 7.19
N GLY A 79 -9.21 6.47 8.45
CA GLY A 79 -10.15 5.45 8.94
C GLY A 79 -11.35 5.20 8.02
N PRO A 80 -12.15 6.23 7.67
CA PRO A 80 -13.29 6.09 6.77
C PRO A 80 -12.94 5.53 5.39
N LEU A 81 -11.77 5.88 4.82
CA LEU A 81 -11.34 5.36 3.52
C LEU A 81 -10.96 3.87 3.61
N VAL A 82 -10.33 3.45 4.71
CA VAL A 82 -10.00 2.05 4.97
C VAL A 82 -11.28 1.23 5.16
N GLU A 83 -12.23 1.74 5.93
CA GLU A 83 -13.54 1.11 6.16
C GLU A 83 -14.33 0.99 4.86
N PHE A 84 -14.35 2.03 4.03
CA PHE A 84 -14.97 2.01 2.70
C PHE A 84 -14.44 0.89 1.81
N LEU A 85 -13.12 0.70 1.75
CA LEU A 85 -12.54 -0.41 0.97
C LEU A 85 -12.86 -1.78 1.60
N GLY A 86 -12.89 -1.84 2.93
CA GLY A 86 -13.28 -3.03 3.70
C GLY A 86 -14.73 -3.45 3.47
N GLU A 87 -15.65 -2.50 3.32
CA GLU A 87 -17.06 -2.74 3.01
C GLU A 87 -17.23 -3.05 1.51
N LEU A 88 -16.60 -2.29 0.62
CA LEU A 88 -16.70 -2.49 -0.84
C LEU A 88 -16.30 -3.93 -1.24
N LYS A 89 -15.26 -4.51 -0.61
CA LYS A 89 -14.81 -5.87 -0.92
C LYS A 89 -15.80 -6.97 -0.50
N LEU A 90 -16.84 -6.66 0.26
CA LEU A 90 -17.90 -7.64 0.59
C LEU A 90 -18.84 -7.90 -0.59
N TYR A 91 -18.78 -7.08 -1.63
CA TYR A 91 -19.65 -7.16 -2.80
C TYR A 91 -18.94 -7.77 -4.01
N ASN A 92 -19.74 -8.18 -5.00
CA ASN A 92 -19.26 -8.51 -6.34
C ASN A 92 -20.05 -7.71 -7.36
N ALA A 93 -19.37 -7.16 -8.38
CA ALA A 93 -20.09 -6.60 -9.52
C ALA A 93 -20.69 -7.74 -10.35
N VAL A 94 -21.91 -7.55 -10.83
CA VAL A 94 -22.66 -8.57 -11.57
C VAL A 94 -23.15 -7.97 -12.88
N HIS A 95 -23.02 -8.73 -13.97
CA HIS A 95 -23.51 -8.32 -15.28
C HIS A 95 -25.05 -8.29 -15.27
N SER A 96 -25.63 -7.12 -15.55
CA SER A 96 -27.08 -6.87 -15.42
C SER A 96 -27.94 -7.86 -16.21
N SER A 97 -27.53 -8.25 -17.43
CA SER A 97 -28.30 -9.18 -18.27
C SER A 97 -28.07 -10.68 -18.02
N THR A 98 -26.94 -11.10 -17.45
CA THR A 98 -26.58 -12.52 -17.32
C THR A 98 -26.54 -13.01 -15.87
N GLY A 99 -26.48 -12.11 -14.90
CA GLY A 99 -26.30 -12.45 -13.49
C GLY A 99 -24.90 -13.01 -13.17
N LEU A 100 -23.97 -12.99 -14.12
CA LEU A 100 -22.61 -13.50 -13.91
C LEU A 100 -21.75 -12.45 -13.21
N ILE A 101 -20.89 -12.91 -12.30
CA ILE A 101 -19.89 -12.06 -11.64
C ILE A 101 -18.94 -11.50 -12.69
N LEU A 102 -18.78 -10.18 -12.69
CA LEU A 102 -17.81 -9.50 -13.53
C LEU A 102 -16.40 -9.77 -13.02
N LYS A 103 -15.51 -10.00 -13.98
CA LYS A 103 -14.09 -10.25 -13.73
C LYS A 103 -13.25 -9.41 -14.67
N THR A 104 -12.12 -8.96 -14.17
CA THR A 104 -11.05 -8.35 -14.98
C THR A 104 -10.37 -9.40 -15.85
N GLN A 105 -9.50 -8.96 -16.77
CA GLN A 105 -8.84 -9.86 -17.73
C GLN A 105 -7.98 -10.96 -17.06
N ASP A 106 -7.44 -10.70 -15.87
CA ASP A 106 -6.67 -11.65 -15.06
C ASP A 106 -7.56 -12.64 -14.27
N GLY A 107 -8.89 -12.51 -14.39
CA GLY A 107 -9.87 -13.34 -13.70
C GLY A 107 -10.24 -12.87 -12.28
N SER A 108 -9.70 -11.73 -11.82
CA SER A 108 -10.02 -11.16 -10.51
C SER A 108 -11.47 -10.66 -10.46
N ARG A 109 -12.16 -10.92 -9.35
CA ARG A 109 -13.56 -10.49 -9.18
C ARG A 109 -13.61 -9.01 -8.84
N VAL A 110 -14.45 -8.28 -9.54
CA VAL A 110 -14.65 -6.83 -9.32
C VAL A 110 -15.26 -6.63 -7.93
N TRP A 111 -14.75 -5.61 -7.23
CA TRP A 111 -14.99 -5.32 -5.80
C TRP A 111 -14.34 -6.31 -4.85
N SER A 112 -14.73 -7.58 -4.82
CA SER A 112 -14.18 -8.50 -3.81
C SER A 112 -12.67 -8.76 -3.89
N HIS A 113 -12.05 -8.56 -5.07
CA HIS A 113 -10.59 -8.60 -5.22
C HIS A 113 -9.96 -7.23 -5.51
N LEU A 114 -10.72 -6.13 -5.48
CA LEU A 114 -10.27 -4.75 -5.77
C LEU A 114 -9.11 -4.63 -6.80
N PRO A 115 -9.18 -5.25 -8.00
CA PRO A 115 -8.02 -5.39 -8.89
C PRO A 115 -7.43 -4.03 -9.31
N SER A 116 -8.29 -3.04 -9.56
CA SER A 116 -7.88 -1.69 -9.93
C SER A 116 -7.18 -0.95 -8.78
N LEU A 117 -7.52 -1.20 -7.50
CA LEU A 117 -6.80 -0.63 -6.36
C LEU A 117 -5.32 -1.05 -6.41
N THR A 118 -5.07 -2.37 -6.48
CA THR A 118 -3.71 -2.90 -6.49
C THR A 118 -2.93 -2.38 -7.69
N PHE A 119 -3.56 -2.28 -8.87
CA PHE A 119 -2.93 -1.73 -10.06
C PHE A 119 -2.51 -0.27 -9.86
N TRP A 120 -3.44 0.61 -9.45
CA TRP A 120 -3.17 2.04 -9.32
C TRP A 120 -2.20 2.33 -8.17
N ALA A 121 -2.33 1.64 -7.04
CA ALA A 121 -1.39 1.73 -5.93
C ALA A 121 0.03 1.29 -6.36
N ARG A 122 0.15 0.20 -7.13
CA ARG A 122 1.46 -0.24 -7.67
C ARG A 122 2.04 0.78 -8.65
N LYS A 123 1.20 1.31 -9.53
CA LYS A 123 1.61 2.29 -10.53
C LYS A 123 2.17 3.54 -9.86
N ILE A 124 1.40 4.18 -8.98
CA ILE A 124 1.86 5.41 -8.30
C ILE A 124 3.10 5.14 -7.45
N TRP A 125 3.14 4.02 -6.73
CA TRP A 125 4.26 3.69 -5.86
C TRP A 125 5.54 3.45 -6.67
N THR A 126 5.43 2.77 -7.82
CA THR A 126 6.56 2.56 -8.74
C THR A 126 7.02 3.85 -9.41
N ASP A 127 6.10 4.76 -9.75
CA ASP A 127 6.47 6.06 -10.33
C ASP A 127 7.26 6.93 -9.34
N HIS A 128 7.06 6.75 -8.02
CA HIS A 128 7.74 7.52 -6.98
C HIS A 128 8.95 6.80 -6.36
N ILE A 129 9.08 5.48 -6.52
CA ILE A 129 10.18 4.70 -5.93
C ILE A 129 11.56 5.17 -6.43
N GLN A 130 11.61 5.76 -7.62
CA GLN A 130 12.84 6.28 -8.22
C GLN A 130 13.46 7.44 -7.43
N TYR A 131 12.71 8.04 -6.49
CA TYR A 131 13.17 9.14 -5.63
C TYR A 131 13.54 8.67 -4.22
N LEU A 132 13.53 7.35 -3.92
CA LEU A 132 13.87 6.84 -2.58
C LEU A 132 15.23 7.34 -2.09
N ASP A 133 16.20 7.42 -3.00
CA ASP A 133 17.58 7.77 -2.69
C ASP A 133 17.88 9.26 -2.93
N ASP A 134 16.87 10.05 -3.34
CA ASP A 134 17.04 11.47 -3.65
C ASP A 134 17.07 12.30 -2.34
N PRO A 135 18.25 12.80 -1.92
CA PRO A 135 18.36 13.60 -0.70
C PRO A 135 17.79 15.01 -0.88
N ASP A 136 17.50 15.42 -2.11
CA ASP A 136 17.05 16.76 -2.51
C ASP A 136 15.56 16.75 -2.94
N MET A 137 14.84 15.64 -2.74
CA MET A 137 13.41 15.54 -3.03
C MET A 137 12.65 16.73 -2.40
N GLU A 138 11.77 17.37 -3.15
CA GLU A 138 11.03 18.54 -2.67
C GLU A 138 10.15 18.19 -1.46
N LEU A 139 10.00 19.13 -0.51
CA LEU A 139 9.29 18.87 0.75
C LEU A 139 7.85 18.40 0.53
N ASP A 140 7.14 19.00 -0.42
CA ASP A 140 5.77 18.60 -0.77
C ASP A 140 5.73 17.16 -1.30
N GLN A 141 6.67 16.80 -2.18
CA GLN A 141 6.77 15.45 -2.71
C GLN A 141 7.10 14.43 -1.61
N ARG A 142 8.00 14.76 -0.68
CA ARG A 142 8.29 13.91 0.50
C ARG A 142 7.05 13.70 1.35
N ASN A 143 6.28 14.76 1.59
CA ASN A 143 5.05 14.68 2.39
C ASN A 143 4.00 13.80 1.72
N ARG A 144 3.77 13.98 0.41
CA ARG A 144 2.85 13.14 -0.37
C ARG A 144 3.29 11.67 -0.39
N TRP A 145 4.60 11.43 -0.53
CA TRP A 145 5.19 10.08 -0.46
C TRP A 145 5.00 9.43 0.90
N ALA A 146 5.22 10.15 2.00
CA ALA A 146 5.01 9.65 3.35
C ALA A 146 3.53 9.29 3.56
N LYS A 147 2.61 10.19 3.20
CA LYS A 147 1.16 9.98 3.27
C LYS A 147 0.71 8.75 2.49
N LEU A 148 1.21 8.57 1.26
CA LEU A 148 0.97 7.37 0.47
C LEU A 148 1.39 6.11 1.24
N ASN A 149 2.64 6.03 1.71
CA ASN A 149 3.11 4.83 2.41
C ASN A 149 2.34 4.56 3.71
N ILE A 150 1.97 5.59 4.48
CA ILE A 150 1.13 5.44 5.67
C ILE A 150 -0.22 4.85 5.29
N PHE A 151 -0.87 5.39 4.25
CA PHE A 151 -2.18 4.91 3.81
C PHE A 151 -2.13 3.45 3.35
N LEU A 152 -1.18 3.09 2.48
CA LEU A 152 -1.04 1.70 1.99
C LEU A 152 -0.65 0.72 3.10
N ALA A 153 0.12 1.16 4.09
CA ALA A 153 0.43 0.37 5.28
C ALA A 153 -0.83 0.14 6.14
N GLN A 154 -1.68 1.15 6.34
CA GLN A 154 -2.94 0.97 7.06
C GLN A 154 -3.91 0.04 6.33
N LEU A 155 -4.02 0.13 5.00
CA LEU A 155 -4.78 -0.85 4.20
C LEU A 155 -4.25 -2.26 4.40
N THR A 156 -2.92 -2.42 4.37
CA THR A 156 -2.26 -3.71 4.57
C THR A 156 -2.54 -4.29 5.95
N GLN A 157 -2.52 -3.45 6.99
CA GLN A 157 -2.82 -3.85 8.35
C GLN A 157 -4.29 -4.27 8.52
N ALA A 158 -5.21 -3.65 7.78
CA ALA A 158 -6.64 -3.96 7.79
C ALA A 158 -7.04 -5.14 6.89
N ALA A 159 -6.14 -5.61 6.03
CA ALA A 159 -6.42 -6.70 5.10
C ALA A 159 -6.70 -8.01 5.84
N ASP A 160 -7.55 -8.88 5.27
CA ASP A 160 -7.85 -10.20 5.85
C ASP A 160 -7.04 -11.28 5.14
N VAL A 161 -5.84 -11.58 5.66
CA VAL A 161 -4.92 -12.52 5.03
C VAL A 161 -5.04 -13.90 5.65
N GLU A 162 -5.46 -14.86 4.84
CA GLU A 162 -5.51 -16.25 5.26
C GLU A 162 -4.16 -16.96 4.97
N TYR A 163 -3.46 -17.39 6.02
CA TYR A 163 -2.16 -18.09 5.91
C TYR A 163 -2.21 -19.60 5.74
N LYS A 164 -3.39 -20.22 5.93
CA LYS A 164 -3.53 -21.68 5.98
C LYS A 164 -4.08 -22.28 4.69
N SER A 165 -4.53 -21.45 3.74
CA SER A 165 -5.14 -21.92 2.51
C SER A 165 -4.08 -22.34 1.48
N PRO A 166 -4.15 -23.55 0.90
CA PRO A 166 -3.26 -23.97 -0.18
C PRO A 166 -3.44 -23.15 -1.48
N LEU A 167 -4.47 -22.30 -1.57
CA LEU A 167 -4.70 -21.36 -2.67
C LEU A 167 -3.98 -20.00 -2.47
N GLN A 168 -3.27 -19.81 -1.35
CA GLN A 168 -2.57 -18.58 -0.99
C GLN A 168 -1.64 -18.01 -2.07
N ALA A 169 -1.05 -18.88 -2.89
CA ALA A 169 -0.12 -18.44 -3.93
C ALA A 169 -0.75 -17.51 -4.99
N TRP A 170 -2.09 -17.40 -5.02
CA TRP A 170 -2.81 -16.70 -6.09
C TRP A 170 -3.86 -15.68 -5.62
N ILE A 171 -4.27 -15.68 -4.34
CA ILE A 171 -5.33 -14.78 -3.84
C ILE A 171 -4.87 -14.20 -2.50
N SER A 172 -4.10 -13.11 -2.57
CA SER A 172 -3.93 -12.20 -1.44
C SER A 172 -5.17 -11.33 -1.33
N ASP A 173 -5.59 -10.96 -0.11
CA ASP A 173 -6.51 -9.85 0.06
C ASP A 173 -5.96 -8.62 -0.68
N ALA A 174 -6.82 -7.92 -1.40
CA ALA A 174 -6.43 -6.84 -2.30
C ALA A 174 -6.00 -5.57 -1.58
N MET A 175 -6.42 -5.42 -0.31
CA MET A 175 -5.93 -4.36 0.58
C MET A 175 -4.54 -4.68 1.12
N ASP A 176 -4.08 -5.93 0.98
CA ASP A 176 -2.74 -6.31 1.38
C ASP A 176 -1.69 -5.93 0.35
N LEU A 177 -1.08 -4.79 0.60
CA LEU A 177 -0.05 -4.19 -0.21
C LEU A 177 1.34 -4.38 0.42
N SER A 178 1.50 -5.36 1.30
CA SER A 178 2.78 -5.66 1.98
C SER A 178 3.96 -5.92 1.03
N HIS A 179 3.69 -6.26 -0.24
CA HIS A 179 4.71 -6.32 -1.29
C HIS A 179 5.47 -4.99 -1.47
N MET A 180 4.78 -3.84 -1.36
CA MET A 180 5.40 -2.53 -1.46
C MET A 180 6.28 -2.25 -0.24
N GLY A 181 5.81 -2.60 0.95
CA GLY A 181 6.62 -2.54 2.18
C GLY A 181 7.88 -3.40 2.06
N LEU A 182 7.76 -4.64 1.56
CA LEU A 182 8.92 -5.49 1.26
C LEU A 182 9.89 -4.84 0.27
N CYS A 183 9.36 -4.27 -0.82
CA CYS A 183 10.20 -3.61 -1.82
C CYS A 183 10.90 -2.38 -1.24
N GLY A 184 10.22 -1.58 -0.41
CA GLY A 184 10.82 -0.44 0.28
C GLY A 184 11.95 -0.87 1.22
N LEU A 185 11.68 -1.85 2.09
CA LEU A 185 12.67 -2.41 3.02
C LEU A 185 13.90 -2.96 2.29
N ARG A 186 13.68 -3.66 1.16
CA ARG A 186 14.77 -4.13 0.31
C ARG A 186 15.60 -2.98 -0.25
N HIS A 187 14.97 -1.94 -0.82
CA HIS A 187 15.73 -0.82 -1.37
C HIS A 187 16.57 -0.13 -0.29
N VAL A 188 15.96 0.15 0.87
CA VAL A 188 16.62 0.91 1.94
C VAL A 188 17.75 0.11 2.61
N PHE A 189 17.57 -1.19 2.83
CA PHE A 189 18.48 -2.00 3.67
C PHE A 189 19.23 -3.11 2.95
N GLU A 190 18.94 -3.39 1.67
CA GLU A 190 19.54 -4.50 0.93
C GLU A 190 20.16 -4.11 -0.41
N ASP A 191 19.75 -3.01 -1.04
CA ASP A 191 20.21 -2.59 -2.39
C ASP A 191 21.48 -1.71 -2.38
N GLY A 192 22.27 -1.77 -1.31
CA GLY A 192 23.63 -1.24 -1.30
C GLY A 192 23.78 0.26 -0.98
N ILE A 193 22.72 0.91 -0.50
CA ILE A 193 22.81 2.28 0.03
C ILE A 193 23.82 2.28 1.19
N PRO A 194 24.87 3.12 1.15
CA PRO A 194 25.82 3.21 2.25
C PRO A 194 25.11 3.59 3.55
N SER A 195 25.39 2.88 4.64
CA SER A 195 24.71 3.06 5.94
C SER A 195 24.69 4.51 6.44
N GLU A 196 25.74 5.28 6.11
CA GLU A 196 25.89 6.70 6.42
C GLU A 196 24.97 7.64 5.63
N GLN A 197 24.39 7.17 4.53
CA GLN A 197 23.46 7.94 3.70
C GLN A 197 22.01 7.58 3.96
N VAL A 198 21.72 6.39 4.51
CA VAL A 198 20.35 5.89 4.76
C VAL A 198 19.50 6.90 5.53
N ALA A 199 20.05 7.52 6.58
CA ALA A 199 19.36 8.53 7.40
C ALA A 199 18.92 9.79 6.62
N SER A 200 19.53 10.03 5.45
CA SER A 200 19.26 11.18 4.58
C SER A 200 18.35 10.83 3.40
N THR A 201 17.98 9.56 3.22
CA THR A 201 17.12 9.10 2.12
C THR A 201 15.63 9.40 2.38
N ALA A 202 14.87 9.64 1.32
CA ALA A 202 13.41 9.68 1.40
C ALA A 202 12.79 8.29 1.65
N GLY A 203 13.55 7.23 1.37
CA GLY A 203 13.13 5.85 1.60
C GLY A 203 13.02 5.46 3.06
N LEU A 204 13.94 5.91 3.92
CA LEU A 204 13.94 5.56 5.34
C LEU A 204 12.62 5.96 6.04
N PRO A 205 12.11 7.19 5.93
CA PRO A 205 10.81 7.55 6.49
C PRO A 205 9.67 6.66 5.98
N GLY A 206 9.65 6.35 4.68
CA GLY A 206 8.64 5.48 4.08
C GLY A 206 8.61 4.09 4.72
N VAL A 207 9.77 3.44 4.88
CA VAL A 207 9.83 2.10 5.50
C VAL A 207 9.54 2.13 7.00
N CYS A 208 9.92 3.20 7.72
CA CYS A 208 9.52 3.36 9.11
C CYS A 208 7.99 3.46 9.24
N HIS A 209 7.31 4.17 8.35
CA HIS A 209 5.84 4.21 8.34
C HIS A 209 5.21 2.84 8.08
N TRP A 210 5.77 2.04 7.17
CA TRP A 210 5.34 0.65 6.98
C TRP A 210 5.43 -0.17 8.26
N LEU A 211 6.56 -0.07 8.98
CA LEU A 211 6.77 -0.82 10.23
C LEU A 211 5.86 -0.32 11.36
N ILE A 212 5.61 0.99 11.45
CA ILE A 212 4.74 1.57 12.46
C ILE A 212 3.28 1.19 12.22
N CYS A 213 2.80 1.36 10.98
CA CYS A 213 1.39 1.24 10.66
C CYS A 213 0.96 -0.19 10.29
N ALA A 214 1.87 -1.02 9.78
CA ALA A 214 1.59 -2.40 9.36
C ALA A 214 2.48 -3.44 10.07
N GLY A 215 3.16 -3.07 11.16
CA GLY A 215 4.15 -3.92 11.82
C GLY A 215 3.62 -5.30 12.21
N ASP A 216 2.37 -5.41 12.68
CA ASP A 216 1.78 -6.71 13.03
C ASP A 216 1.64 -7.59 11.78
N ARG A 217 1.07 -7.04 10.70
CA ARG A 217 0.88 -7.80 9.44
C ARG A 217 2.21 -8.17 8.79
N LEU A 218 3.21 -7.27 8.80
CA LEU A 218 4.54 -7.57 8.27
C LEU A 218 5.21 -8.68 9.09
N TRP A 219 5.02 -8.70 10.41
CA TRP A 219 5.52 -9.77 11.25
C TRP A 219 4.79 -11.09 11.03
N GLU A 220 3.47 -11.09 10.92
CA GLU A 220 2.68 -12.27 10.54
C GLU A 220 3.16 -12.86 9.21
N ASN A 221 3.50 -12.01 8.24
CA ASN A 221 4.09 -12.45 6.97
C ASN A 221 5.44 -13.16 7.17
N VAL A 222 6.28 -12.71 8.10
CA VAL A 222 7.55 -13.36 8.47
C VAL A 222 7.27 -14.72 9.12
N LEU A 223 6.38 -14.78 10.11
CA LEU A 223 6.06 -16.01 10.84
C LEU A 223 5.48 -17.10 9.93
N ASN A 224 4.67 -16.71 8.95
CA ASN A 224 4.06 -17.62 8.00
C ASN A 224 4.91 -17.83 6.73
N GLY A 225 6.12 -17.26 6.67
CA GLY A 225 7.05 -17.44 5.56
C GLY A 225 6.46 -17.03 4.21
N ARG A 226 5.78 -15.88 4.17
CA ARG A 226 5.09 -15.40 2.97
C ARG A 226 6.07 -15.17 1.82
N LYS A 227 5.74 -15.72 0.65
CA LYS A 227 6.55 -15.63 -0.57
C LYS A 227 5.80 -14.90 -1.68
N TYR A 228 6.57 -14.21 -2.50
CA TYR A 228 6.14 -13.62 -3.76
C TYR A 228 6.85 -14.33 -4.92
N ASN A 229 6.51 -13.94 -6.15
CA ASN A 229 7.22 -14.45 -7.32
C ASN A 229 8.73 -14.12 -7.26
N LYS A 230 9.52 -14.79 -8.09
CA LYS A 230 11.00 -14.69 -8.08
C LYS A 230 11.54 -13.28 -8.31
N TYR A 231 10.76 -12.37 -8.89
CA TYR A 231 11.17 -10.99 -9.13
C TYR A 231 10.80 -10.12 -7.94
N ASP A 232 9.56 -10.22 -7.48
CA ASP A 232 9.02 -9.37 -6.43
C ASP A 232 9.62 -9.67 -5.06
N GLY A 233 9.83 -10.96 -4.75
CA GLY A 233 10.32 -11.41 -3.44
C GLY A 233 11.85 -11.53 -3.30
N ARG A 234 12.62 -11.20 -4.34
CA ARG A 234 14.08 -11.41 -4.38
C ARG A 234 14.85 -10.65 -3.29
N PRO A 235 16.04 -11.12 -2.87
CA PRO A 235 16.98 -10.33 -2.07
C PRO A 235 17.45 -9.09 -2.83
N GLY A 236 17.89 -8.08 -2.08
CA GLY A 236 18.62 -6.95 -2.65
C GLY A 236 20.08 -7.28 -2.99
N GLU A 237 20.78 -6.34 -3.61
CA GLU A 237 22.13 -6.53 -4.16
C GLU A 237 23.13 -7.10 -3.15
N MET A 238 23.17 -6.54 -1.92
CA MET A 238 24.09 -6.95 -0.85
C MET A 238 23.91 -8.41 -0.41
N TYR A 239 22.73 -8.97 -0.67
CA TYR A 239 22.34 -10.33 -0.27
C TYR A 239 21.95 -11.18 -1.48
N SER A 240 22.45 -10.85 -2.67
CA SER A 240 22.13 -11.52 -3.94
C SER A 240 22.40 -13.04 -3.96
N ASN A 241 23.29 -13.52 -3.07
CA ASN A 241 23.58 -14.95 -2.89
C ASN A 241 22.53 -15.70 -2.04
N ARG A 242 21.60 -14.99 -1.40
CA ARG A 242 20.53 -15.59 -0.60
C ARG A 242 19.37 -16.05 -1.48
N SER A 243 18.71 -17.13 -1.09
CA SER A 243 17.61 -17.71 -1.85
C SER A 243 16.25 -17.10 -1.50
N TRP A 244 16.22 -15.92 -0.90
CA TRP A 244 14.99 -15.36 -0.34
C TRP A 244 13.91 -15.12 -1.38
N ARG A 245 12.65 -15.29 -0.96
CA ARG A 245 11.47 -15.13 -1.83
C ARG A 245 10.35 -14.28 -1.21
N GLY A 246 10.60 -13.60 -0.11
CA GLY A 246 9.61 -12.72 0.52
C GLY A 246 10.01 -12.32 1.92
N PHE A 247 9.07 -12.43 2.86
CA PHE A 247 9.27 -12.15 4.27
C PHE A 247 9.90 -13.37 4.96
N GLU A 248 11.10 -13.18 5.51
CA GLU A 248 11.88 -14.23 6.16
C GLU A 248 12.52 -13.69 7.43
N ARG A 249 12.68 -14.54 8.44
CA ARG A 249 13.22 -14.13 9.76
C ARG A 249 14.59 -13.47 9.65
N GLU A 250 15.48 -14.07 8.86
CA GLU A 250 16.83 -13.52 8.63
C GLU A 250 16.80 -12.14 7.97
N ARG A 251 15.84 -11.89 7.05
CA ARG A 251 15.66 -10.56 6.45
C ARG A 251 15.15 -9.55 7.45
N TRP A 252 14.19 -9.96 8.29
CA TRP A 252 13.69 -9.11 9.35
C TRP A 252 14.81 -8.63 10.26
N ASP A 253 15.68 -9.52 10.71
CA ASP A 253 16.82 -9.17 11.57
C ASP A 253 17.77 -8.16 10.88
N ILE A 254 17.97 -8.29 9.56
CA ILE A 254 18.74 -7.32 8.76
C ILE A 254 18.07 -5.95 8.74
N TRP A 255 16.75 -5.87 8.54
CA TRP A 255 16.04 -4.59 8.52
C TRP A 255 16.06 -3.93 9.91
N VAL A 256 15.92 -4.71 10.97
CA VAL A 256 16.04 -4.23 12.35
C VAL A 256 17.45 -3.68 12.62
N GLN A 257 18.48 -4.39 12.18
CA GLN A 257 19.85 -3.90 12.32
C GLN A 257 20.08 -2.64 11.49
N GLY A 258 19.56 -2.59 10.26
CA GLY A 258 19.64 -1.41 9.39
C GLY A 258 19.03 -0.15 10.01
N LEU A 259 17.89 -0.28 10.71
CA LEU A 259 17.30 0.82 11.48
C LEU A 259 18.20 1.30 12.62
N ARG A 260 18.78 0.37 13.38
CA ARG A 260 19.70 0.70 14.49
C ARG A 260 20.97 1.39 13.97
N ASP A 261 21.51 0.91 12.85
CA ASP A 261 22.68 1.50 12.20
C ASP A 261 22.37 2.91 11.66
N ALA A 262 21.19 3.10 11.05
CA ALA A 262 20.73 4.40 10.59
C ALA A 262 20.56 5.37 11.77
N LYS A 263 19.94 4.93 12.87
CA LYS A 263 19.77 5.73 14.10
C LYS A 263 21.11 6.20 14.64
N ALA A 264 22.08 5.29 14.76
CA ALA A 264 23.41 5.61 15.29
C ALA A 264 24.17 6.66 14.47
N ARG A 265 23.71 6.94 13.24
CA ARG A 265 24.31 7.90 12.32
C ARG A 265 23.45 9.16 12.11
N CYS A 266 22.29 9.26 12.74
CA CYS A 266 21.50 10.49 12.74
C CYS A 266 22.33 11.65 13.31
N THR A 267 22.27 12.78 12.63
CA THR A 267 22.86 14.04 13.10
C THR A 267 21.84 14.85 13.90
N PRO A 268 22.25 15.86 14.69
CA PRO A 268 21.30 16.69 15.44
C PRO A 268 20.25 17.42 14.58
N SER A 269 20.46 17.57 13.27
CA SER A 269 19.44 18.13 12.36
C SER A 269 18.40 17.11 11.88
N GLN A 270 18.51 15.85 12.31
CA GLN A 270 17.67 14.72 11.88
C GLN A 270 16.80 14.16 13.02
N GLU A 271 16.48 14.97 14.04
CA GLU A 271 15.68 14.54 15.21
C GLU A 271 14.34 13.90 14.81
N LEU A 272 13.65 14.42 13.78
CA LEU A 272 12.39 13.84 13.30
C LEU A 272 12.56 12.45 12.68
N VAL A 273 13.69 12.21 12.02
CA VAL A 273 14.02 10.89 11.46
C VAL A 273 14.37 9.93 12.59
N GLU A 274 15.13 10.39 13.59
CA GLU A 274 15.47 9.60 14.77
C GLU A 274 14.23 9.16 15.56
N ASP A 275 13.29 10.07 15.84
CA ASP A 275 11.99 9.75 16.48
C ASP A 275 11.22 8.70 15.69
N LEU A 276 11.21 8.84 14.36
CA LEU A 276 10.50 7.91 13.49
C LEU A 276 11.12 6.51 13.51
N ILE A 277 12.45 6.41 13.56
CA ILE A 277 13.15 5.13 13.74
C ILE A 277 12.80 4.52 15.11
N ASP A 278 12.79 5.33 16.17
CA ASP A 278 12.47 4.85 17.51
C ASP A 278 11.06 4.28 17.62
N ARG A 279 10.09 4.93 16.98
CA ARG A 279 8.72 4.42 16.89
C ARG A 279 8.64 3.12 16.10
N ALA A 280 9.39 2.99 15.00
CA ALA A 280 9.46 1.76 14.23
C ALA A 280 10.09 0.60 15.03
N LEU A 281 11.21 0.84 15.71
CA LEU A 281 11.88 -0.13 16.57
C LEU A 281 10.99 -0.56 17.75
N SER A 282 10.30 0.39 18.39
CA SER A 282 9.35 0.11 19.46
C SER A 282 8.18 -0.78 18.97
N LYS A 283 7.66 -0.52 17.76
CA LYS A 283 6.64 -1.37 17.14
C LYS A 283 7.17 -2.77 16.84
N ILE A 284 8.39 -2.89 16.32
CA ILE A 284 9.06 -4.19 16.09
C ILE A 284 9.19 -4.97 17.40
N ASP A 285 9.72 -4.35 18.45
CA ASP A 285 9.90 -5.01 19.75
C ASP A 285 8.55 -5.48 20.32
N SER A 286 7.50 -4.67 20.17
CA SER A 286 6.14 -5.04 20.58
C SER A 286 5.61 -6.29 19.86
N VAL A 287 5.72 -6.36 18.52
CA VAL A 287 5.21 -7.51 17.74
C VAL A 287 6.03 -8.78 17.97
N MET A 288 7.35 -8.65 18.20
CA MET A 288 8.22 -9.79 18.50
C MET A 288 7.98 -10.33 19.92
N ASN A 289 7.69 -9.48 20.90
CA ASN A 289 7.42 -9.93 22.27
C ASN A 289 6.06 -10.63 22.41
N ASN A 290 5.07 -10.25 21.60
CA ASN A 290 3.76 -10.92 21.56
C ASN A 290 3.85 -12.36 21.03
N GLU A 291 4.85 -12.67 20.17
CA GLU A 291 5.15 -14.05 19.73
C GLU A 291 5.58 -14.93 20.92
N ILE A 292 6.48 -14.43 21.77
CA ILE A 292 7.05 -15.17 22.90
C ILE A 292 5.96 -15.51 23.94
N SER A 293 4.94 -14.66 24.07
CA SER A 293 3.84 -14.83 25.02
C SER A 293 2.73 -15.77 24.53
N SER A 294 2.73 -16.12 23.24
CA SER A 294 1.68 -16.92 22.59
C SER A 294 2.09 -18.38 22.34
N ASN A 295 3.32 -18.76 22.73
CA ASN A 295 3.88 -20.11 22.69
C ASN A 295 3.95 -20.72 24.10
#